data_AF-A0A969IHL6-F1
#
_entry.id   AF-A0A969IHL6-F1
#
_cell.length_a   1.000
_cell.length_b   1.000
_cell.length_c   1.000
_cell.angle_alpha   90.00
_cell.angle_beta   90.00
_cell.angle_gamma   90.00
#
_symmetry.space_group_name_H-M   'P 1'
#
loop_
_entity.id
_entity.type
_entity.pdbx_description
1 polymer ?
#
loop_
_entity_poly.entity_id
_entity_poly.type
_entity_poly.pdbx_seq_one_letter_code
_entity_poly.pdbx_strand_id
1 'polypeptide(L)'
;GPATAPGRSRLLNGHRQHRLPNTLNVSFVGQVGAEILQRLDGAAASTGSACHAGRIKLSPVLKAMGVPPEFGIGAIRFSLGRHTTDVEIDAVTEQLAGILAPAG
;
A
#
# COMPACT_ATOMS: atom_id res chain seq x y z
N GLY A 1 -11.71 -17.11 -0.92
CA GLY A 1 -11.84 -15.65 -0.82
C GLY A 1 -10.85 -14.96 -1.75
N PRO A 2 -10.92 -13.64 -1.99
CA PRO A 2 -10.09 -12.96 -3.00
C PRO A 2 -8.57 -12.94 -2.68
N ALA A 3 -8.10 -13.58 -1.61
CA ALA A 3 -6.71 -13.59 -1.18
C ALA A 3 -5.85 -14.73 -1.76
N THR A 4 -6.38 -15.67 -2.52
CA THR A 4 -5.64 -16.89 -2.93
C THR A 4 -5.38 -17.04 -4.43
N ALA A 5 -5.41 -15.95 -5.21
CA ALA A 5 -5.07 -16.03 -6.64
C ALA A 5 -3.54 -16.00 -6.83
N PRO A 6 -2.90 -17.10 -7.31
CA PRO A 6 -1.48 -17.08 -7.63
C PRO A 6 -1.20 -16.04 -8.73
N GLY A 7 -0.12 -15.27 -8.59
CA GLY A 7 0.31 -14.27 -9.58
C GLY A 7 -0.18 -12.83 -9.36
N ARG A 8 -0.89 -12.52 -8.26
CA ARG A 8 -1.22 -11.11 -7.93
C ARG A 8 -0.02 -10.38 -7.32
N SER A 9 0.44 -9.33 -8.02
CA SER A 9 1.46 -8.41 -7.52
C SER A 9 0.89 -7.34 -6.55
N ARG A 10 -0.43 -7.09 -6.56
CA ARG A 10 -1.09 -6.06 -5.75
C ARG A 10 -2.48 -6.51 -5.28
N LEU A 11 -2.89 -6.08 -4.09
CA LEU A 11 -4.19 -6.39 -3.47
C LEU A 11 -4.83 -5.13 -2.88
N LEU A 12 -6.10 -4.85 -3.19
CA LEU A 12 -6.87 -3.80 -2.52
C LEU A 12 -7.30 -4.29 -1.12
N ASN A 13 -6.95 -3.53 -0.09
CA ASN A 13 -7.36 -3.77 1.28
C ASN A 13 -8.66 -3.03 1.58
N GLY A 14 -9.78 -3.75 1.64
CA GLY A 14 -11.11 -3.21 1.96
C GLY A 14 -12.15 -3.41 0.85
N HIS A 15 -13.29 -2.75 0.98
CA HIS A 15 -14.41 -2.94 0.04
C HIS A 15 -14.17 -2.23 -1.30
N ARG A 16 -14.61 -2.87 -2.40
CA ARG A 16 -14.47 -2.33 -3.76
C ARG A 16 -15.37 -1.11 -4.04
N GLN A 17 -16.47 -0.96 -3.31
CA GLN A 17 -17.45 0.11 -3.53
C GLN A 17 -17.78 0.91 -2.26
N HIS A 18 -17.50 0.36 -1.07
CA HIS A 18 -17.90 0.95 0.22
C HIS A 18 -16.63 1.33 0.98
N ARG A 19 -15.95 2.35 0.47
CA ARG A 19 -14.75 2.95 1.08
C ARG A 19 -14.84 4.46 0.95
N LEU A 20 -14.07 5.17 1.78
CA LEU A 20 -13.96 6.62 1.64
C LEU A 20 -13.39 6.95 0.25
N PRO A 21 -13.96 7.93 -0.47
CA PRO A 21 -13.58 8.23 -1.85
C PRO A 21 -12.13 8.73 -1.96
N ASN A 22 -11.59 9.32 -0.90
CA ASN A 22 -10.24 9.86 -0.86
C ASN A 22 -9.19 8.87 -0.34
N THR A 23 -9.57 7.64 0.03
CA THR A 23 -8.67 6.69 0.69
C THR A 23 -8.48 5.43 -0.16
N LEU A 24 -7.22 5.12 -0.45
CA LEU A 24 -6.80 3.90 -1.14
C LEU A 24 -5.81 3.14 -0.26
N ASN A 25 -6.15 1.92 0.15
CA ASN A 25 -5.24 1.04 0.89
C ASN A 25 -4.91 -0.19 0.04
N VAL A 26 -3.65 -0.35 -0.34
CA VAL A 26 -3.19 -1.40 -1.26
C VAL A 26 -1.97 -2.10 -0.69
N SER A 27 -1.97 -3.43 -0.77
CA SER A 27 -0.84 -4.28 -0.46
C SER A 27 -0.05 -4.62 -1.73
N PHE A 28 1.25 -4.34 -1.72
CA PHE A 28 2.19 -4.75 -2.76
C PHE A 28 2.84 -6.09 -2.34
N VAL A 29 2.48 -7.17 -3.02
CA VAL A 29 2.84 -8.54 -2.62
C VAL A 29 4.34 -8.76 -2.79
N GLY A 30 4.98 -9.33 -1.77
CA GLY A 30 6.43 -9.56 -1.76
C GLY A 30 7.28 -8.30 -1.55
N GLN A 31 6.65 -7.16 -1.26
CA GLN A 31 7.33 -5.90 -1.00
C GLN A 31 7.15 -5.47 0.47
N VAL A 32 8.05 -4.62 0.94
CA VAL A 32 7.93 -3.97 2.25
C VAL A 32 7.38 -2.56 2.05
N GLY A 33 6.19 -2.28 2.56
CA GLY A 33 5.52 -0.99 2.33
C GLY A 33 6.34 0.20 2.82
N ALA A 34 7.08 0.02 3.92
CA ALA A 34 7.96 1.06 4.47
C ALA A 34 9.13 1.41 3.54
N GLU A 35 9.73 0.43 2.85
CA GLU A 35 10.82 0.66 1.91
C GLU A 35 10.33 1.37 0.64
N ILE A 36 9.12 1.03 0.17
CA ILE A 36 8.47 1.76 -0.92
C ILE A 36 8.24 3.22 -0.52
N LEU A 37 7.65 3.46 0.67
CA LEU A 37 7.38 4.83 1.12
C LEU A 37 8.65 5.66 1.31
N GLN A 38 9.76 5.07 1.75
CA GLN A 38 11.04 5.76 1.89
C GLN A 38 11.60 6.26 0.55
N ARG A 39 11.18 5.65 -0.57
CA ARG A 39 11.62 6.00 -1.92
C ARG A 39 10.64 6.93 -2.65
N LEU A 40 9.47 7.19 -2.08
CA LEU A 40 8.46 8.08 -2.65
C LEU A 40 8.67 9.49 -2.13
N ASP A 41 8.91 10.43 -3.03
CA ASP A 41 8.98 11.86 -2.73
C ASP A 41 7.63 12.54 -3.01
N GLY A 42 7.18 13.39 -2.08
CA GLY A 42 5.98 14.23 -2.23
C GLY A 42 4.65 13.56 -1.89
N ALA A 43 4.63 12.29 -1.45
CA ALA A 43 3.40 11.60 -1.07
C ALA A 43 3.15 11.65 0.45
N ALA A 44 2.03 12.25 0.88
CA ALA A 44 1.50 12.07 2.23
C ALA A 44 0.85 10.68 2.35
N ALA A 45 1.66 9.65 2.58
CA ALA A 45 1.21 8.26 2.69
C ALA A 45 1.60 7.63 4.03
N SER A 46 0.83 6.64 4.46
CA SER A 46 1.03 5.92 5.72
C SER A 46 1.12 4.43 5.43
N THR A 47 2.06 3.72 6.06
CA THR A 47 2.15 2.28 5.90
C THR A 47 1.07 1.56 6.71
N GLY A 48 0.62 0.41 6.19
CA GLY A 48 -0.18 -0.56 6.94
C GLY A 48 0.68 -1.49 7.81
N SER A 49 1.97 -1.21 7.96
CA SER A 49 2.90 -1.95 8.84
C SER A 49 3.10 -1.18 10.14
N ALA A 50 2.91 -1.83 11.28
CA ALA A 50 3.29 -1.24 12.56
C ALA A 50 4.79 -1.46 12.78
N CYS A 51 5.60 -0.41 12.61
CA CYS A 51 7.00 -0.43 13.05
C CYS A 51 7.03 -0.20 14.56
N HIS A 52 7.14 -1.28 15.32
CA HIS A 52 7.45 -1.19 16.76
C HIS A 52 8.64 -2.12 17.04
N ALA A 53 9.73 -1.54 17.57
CA ALA A 53 10.92 -2.25 18.04
C ALA A 53 11.62 -3.17 17.00
N GLY A 54 11.95 -2.63 15.82
CA GLY A 54 12.84 -3.31 14.85
C GLY A 54 12.27 -4.57 14.18
N ARG A 55 10.97 -4.84 14.35
CA ARG A 55 10.28 -5.95 13.68
C ARG A 55 9.11 -5.41 12.86
N ILE A 56 9.11 -5.69 11.57
CA ILE A 56 7.98 -5.38 10.69
C ILE A 56 6.86 -6.35 11.04
N LYS A 57 5.79 -5.84 11.66
CA LYS A 57 4.61 -6.63 12.03
C LYS A 57 3.40 -6.16 11.23
N LEU A 58 2.55 -7.12 10.88
CA LEU A 58 1.25 -6.87 10.26
C LEU A 58 0.41 -5.95 11.15
N SER A 59 -0.24 -4.94 10.56
CA SER A 59 -1.19 -4.09 11.29
C SER A 59 -2.29 -4.93 11.95
N PRO A 60 -2.64 -4.65 13.22
CA PRO A 60 -3.78 -5.28 13.88
C PRO A 60 -5.09 -5.12 13.09
N VAL A 61 -5.26 -4.01 12.38
CA VAL A 61 -6.44 -3.74 11.54
C VAL A 61 -6.45 -4.67 10.33
N LEU A 62 -5.33 -4.78 9.60
CA LEU A 62 -5.23 -5.68 8.45
C LEU A 62 -5.42 -7.15 8.88
N LYS A 63 -4.88 -7.51 10.05
CA LYS A 63 -5.11 -8.83 10.66
C LYS A 63 -6.60 -9.07 10.95
N ALA A 64 -7.28 -8.11 11.57
CA ALA A 64 -8.72 -8.21 11.85
C ALA A 64 -9.57 -8.26 10.57
N MET A 65 -9.12 -7.61 9.50
CA MET A 65 -9.72 -7.70 8.16
C MET A 65 -9.46 -9.04 7.46
N GLY A 66 -8.67 -9.94 8.05
CA GLY A 66 -8.33 -11.23 7.47
C GLY A 66 -7.30 -11.15 6.33
N VAL A 67 -6.52 -10.07 6.26
CA VAL A 67 -5.43 -9.94 5.28
C VAL A 67 -4.26 -10.84 5.71
N PRO A 68 -3.81 -11.76 4.86
CA PRO A 68 -2.66 -12.62 5.15
C PRO A 68 -1.37 -11.80 5.41
N PRO A 69 -0.53 -12.20 6.38
CA PRO A 69 0.72 -11.48 6.70
C PRO A 69 1.65 -11.26 5.50
N GLU A 70 1.77 -12.25 4.61
CA GLU A 70 2.58 -12.22 3.39
C GLU A 70 2.17 -11.11 2.41
N PHE A 71 0.94 -10.61 2.50
CA PHE A 71 0.46 -9.47 1.70
C PHE A 71 0.43 -8.18 2.50
N GLY A 72 0.08 -8.25 3.79
CA GLY A 72 -0.13 -7.06 4.60
C GLY A 72 1.17 -6.32 4.98
N ILE A 73 2.34 -6.96 4.90
CA ILE A 73 3.65 -6.29 5.09
C ILE A 73 3.88 -5.21 4.01
N GLY A 74 3.40 -5.44 2.80
CA GLY A 74 3.48 -4.50 1.68
C GLY A 74 2.37 -3.45 1.65
N ALA A 75 1.57 -3.31 2.71
CA ALA A 75 0.42 -2.41 2.71
C ALA A 75 0.83 -0.93 2.79
N ILE A 76 0.25 -0.12 1.91
CA ILE A 76 0.37 1.33 1.86
C ILE A 76 -1.02 1.93 1.74
N ARG A 77 -1.30 2.93 2.57
CA ARG A 77 -2.52 3.74 2.52
C ARG A 77 -2.18 5.13 1.98
N PHE A 78 -2.73 5.42 0.80
CA PHE A 78 -2.76 6.75 0.21
C PHE A 78 -4.06 7.45 0.60
N SER A 79 -3.95 8.72 0.97
CA SER A 79 -5.10 9.57 1.31
C SER A 79 -4.97 10.89 0.56
N LEU A 80 -6.01 11.26 -0.17
CA LEU A 80 -6.06 12.53 -0.91
C LEU A 80 -6.76 13.60 -0.06
N GLY A 81 -6.31 14.84 -0.22
CA GLY A 81 -6.90 16.02 0.41
C GLY A 81 -7.51 16.97 -0.61
N ARG A 82 -8.19 18.01 -0.13
CA ARG A 82 -8.81 19.06 -0.96
C ARG A 82 -7.85 19.81 -1.89
N HIS A 83 -6.55 19.71 -1.64
CA HIS A 83 -5.50 20.39 -2.41
C HIS A 83 -4.69 19.41 -3.27
N THR A 84 -4.97 18.10 -3.20
CA THR A 84 -4.27 17.13 -4.03
C THR A 84 -4.65 17.34 -5.48
N THR A 85 -3.65 17.41 -6.35
CA THR A 85 -3.81 17.64 -7.78
C THR A 85 -3.55 16.39 -8.59
N ASP A 86 -4.08 16.31 -9.81
CA ASP A 86 -3.82 15.21 -10.73
C ASP A 86 -2.32 15.09 -11.05
N VAL A 87 -1.60 16.21 -11.14
CA VAL A 87 -0.15 16.25 -11.37
C VAL A 87 0.62 15.55 -10.24
N GLU A 88 0.23 15.78 -8.98
CA GLU A 88 0.84 15.08 -7.84
C GLU A 88 0.51 13.58 -7.85
N ILE A 89 -0.72 13.23 -8.23
CA ILE A 89 -1.14 11.82 -8.35
C ILE A 89 -0.32 11.11 -9.45
N ASP A 90 -0.15 11.75 -10.60
CA ASP A 90 0.62 11.21 -11.72
C ASP A 90 2.09 11.05 -11.34
N ALA A 91 2.70 12.05 -10.70
CA ALA A 91 4.08 12.00 -10.25
C ALA A 91 4.32 10.85 -9.25
N VAL A 92 3.43 10.66 -8.28
CA VAL A 92 3.51 9.54 -7.31
C VAL A 92 3.31 8.19 -8.01
N THR A 93 2.41 8.12 -8.98
CA THR A 93 2.13 6.90 -9.74
C THR A 93 3.33 6.48 -10.60
N GLU A 94 3.99 7.44 -11.24
CA GLU A 94 5.20 7.22 -12.04
C GLU A 94 6.37 6.74 -11.16
N GLN A 95 6.63 7.42 -10.04
CA GLN A 95 7.65 6.97 -9.08
C GLN A 95 7.37 5.56 -8.57
N LEU A 96 6.12 5.27 -8.21
CA LEU A 96 5.71 3.95 -7.73
C LEU A 96 5.92 2.87 -8.81
N ALA A 97 5.66 3.18 -10.08
CA ALA A 97 5.92 2.26 -11.19
C ALA A 97 7.42 1.96 -11.32
N GLY A 98 8.28 2.98 -11.25
CA GLY A 98 9.74 2.82 -11.27
C GLY A 98 10.27 2.03 -10.07
N ILE A 99 9.73 2.26 -8.88
CA ILE A 99 10.12 1.56 -7.64
C ILE A 99 9.80 0.06 -7.72
N LEU A 100 8.66 -0.29 -8.33
CA LEU A 100 8.13 -1.66 -8.41
C LEU A 100 8.55 -2.41 -9.67
N ALA A 101 9.26 -1.77 -10.60
CA ALA A 101 9.78 -2.44 -11.77
C ALA A 101 10.77 -3.54 -11.34
N PRO A 102 10.76 -4.72 -12.01
CA PRO A 102 11.76 -5.74 -11.76
C PRO A 102 13.16 -5.17 -11.99
N ALA A 103 14.10 -5.47 -11.09
CA ALA A 103 15.51 -5.24 -11.35
C ALA A 103 15.90 -6.09 -12.57
N GLY A 104 16.45 -5.44 -13.60
CA GLY A 104 16.96 -6.11 -14.79
C GLY A 104 18.11 -7.07 -14.50
#